data_AF-A0A4Y2H940-F1
#
_entry.id   AF-A0A4Y2H940-F1
#
_cell.length_a   1.000
_cell.length_b   1.000
_cell.length_c   1.000
_cell.angle_alpha   90.00
_cell.angle_beta   90.00
_cell.angle_gamma   90.00
#
_symmetry.space_group_name_H-M   'P 1'
#
loop_
_entity.id
_entity.type
_entity.pdbx_description
1 polymer ?
#
loop_
_entity_poly.entity_id
_entity_poly.type
_entity_poly.pdbx_seq_one_letter_code
_entity_poly.pdbx_strand_id
1 'polypeptide(L)'
;MQWFICYFFNKLPFKHLFEYLHGETTGPASFSGNSSIINFEAIELDEISINKTDLSNDQQYLLDIVIAIQTGQCAPDLAVRDPGSLSPSKWFTCAIRVLCFFISQTSPKSELKMLVNYIMKTYAPVWFVIKRQLSVKYGPEHRKIAFYNLKYHNELIC
;
A
#
# COMPACT_ATOMS: atom_id res chain seq x y z
N MET A 1 -20.61 -7.06 -10.75
CA MET A 1 -19.67 -6.37 -11.65
C MET A 1 -19.06 -5.07 -11.08
N GLN A 2 -19.66 -4.37 -10.10
CA GLN A 2 -19.15 -3.07 -9.61
C GLN A 2 -17.88 -3.09 -8.72
N TRP A 3 -17.53 -4.21 -8.09
CA TRP A 3 -16.37 -4.31 -7.19
C TRP A 3 -15.04 -4.17 -7.94
N PHE A 4 -14.97 -4.64 -9.18
CA PHE A 4 -13.86 -4.37 -10.10
C PHE A 4 -13.66 -2.87 -10.33
N ILE A 5 -14.73 -2.08 -10.44
CA ILE A 5 -14.64 -0.63 -10.64
C ILE A 5 -13.98 0.03 -9.41
N CYS A 6 -14.41 -0.33 -8.19
CA CYS A 6 -13.80 0.19 -6.96
C CYS A 6 -12.31 -0.21 -6.83
N TYR A 7 -11.99 -1.42 -7.24
CA TYR A 7 -10.63 -1.94 -7.29
C TYR A 7 -9.76 -1.18 -8.30
N PHE A 8 -10.28 -0.87 -9.48
CA PHE A 8 -9.61 -0.03 -10.48
C PHE A 8 -9.42 1.40 -9.98
N PHE A 9 -10.40 1.98 -9.28
CA PHE A 9 -10.30 3.30 -8.68
C PHE A 9 -9.17 3.42 -7.64
N ASN A 10 -8.83 2.35 -6.92
CA ASN A 10 -7.70 2.38 -5.98
C ASN A 10 -6.35 2.17 -6.70
N LYS A 11 -6.34 1.34 -7.76
CA LYS A 11 -5.13 1.04 -8.54
C LYS A 11 -4.64 2.19 -9.42
N LEU A 12 -5.54 2.92 -10.06
CA LEU A 12 -5.18 3.93 -11.07
C LEU A 12 -4.39 5.11 -10.49
N PRO A 13 -4.80 5.74 -9.37
CA PRO A 13 -4.03 6.85 -8.81
C PRO A 13 -2.69 6.38 -8.24
N PHE A 14 -2.61 5.17 -7.68
CA PHE A 14 -1.34 4.57 -7.27
C PHE A 14 -0.39 4.40 -8.45
N LYS A 15 -0.88 3.82 -9.55
CA LYS A 15 -0.12 3.64 -10.79
C LYS A 15 0.42 4.97 -11.30
N HIS A 16 -0.45 5.97 -11.42
CA HIS A 16 -0.07 7.29 -11.93
C HIS A 16 0.98 7.97 -11.04
N LEU A 17 0.81 7.92 -9.71
CA LEU A 17 1.80 8.47 -8.78
C LEU A 17 3.14 7.73 -8.86
N PHE A 18 3.10 6.40 -8.97
CA PHE A 18 4.30 5.58 -9.10
C PHE A 18 5.07 5.93 -10.37
N GLU A 19 4.39 5.99 -11.52
CA GLU A 19 4.96 6.32 -12.83
C GLU A 19 5.49 7.76 -12.86
N TYR A 20 4.75 8.72 -12.28
CA TYR A 20 5.19 10.11 -12.16
C TYR A 20 6.51 10.26 -11.39
N LEU A 21 6.65 9.54 -10.27
CA LEU A 21 7.84 9.63 -9.41
C LEU A 21 9.06 8.86 -9.96
N HIS A 22 8.85 7.85 -10.82
CA HIS A 22 9.93 6.98 -11.33
C HIS A 22 10.29 7.20 -12.81
N GLY A 23 9.51 8.01 -13.53
CA GLY A 23 9.63 8.22 -14.97
C GLY A 23 9.20 6.99 -15.79
N GLU A 24 8.99 7.16 -17.10
CA GLU A 24 8.65 6.06 -18.02
C GLU A 24 9.75 4.98 -18.13
N THR A 25 10.99 5.31 -17.74
CA THR A 25 12.18 4.50 -18.02
C THR A 25 12.64 3.57 -16.90
N THR A 26 12.06 3.68 -15.70
CA THR A 26 12.43 2.79 -14.59
C THR A 26 11.26 1.89 -14.23
N GLY A 27 11.22 0.71 -14.87
CA GLY A 27 10.26 -0.33 -14.51
C GLY A 27 10.37 -0.71 -13.02
N PRO A 28 9.37 -1.42 -12.46
CA PRO A 28 9.27 -1.76 -11.03
C PRO A 28 10.41 -2.63 -10.47
N ALA A 29 11.46 -2.88 -11.26
CA ALA A 29 12.71 -3.54 -10.90
C ALA A 29 13.66 -2.68 -10.05
N SER A 30 13.45 -1.36 -9.94
CA SER A 30 14.32 -0.45 -9.18
C SER A 30 14.34 -0.69 -7.66
N PHE A 31 13.36 -1.41 -7.12
CA PHE A 31 13.24 -1.71 -5.69
C PHE A 31 13.91 -3.04 -5.30
N SER A 32 15.14 -3.24 -5.75
CA SER A 32 15.99 -4.39 -5.40
C SER A 32 16.85 -4.08 -4.16
N GLY A 33 16.22 -3.89 -3.01
CA GLY A 33 16.91 -3.73 -1.72
C GLY A 33 16.93 -5.05 -0.94
N ASN A 34 18.10 -5.45 -0.43
CA ASN A 34 18.20 -6.57 0.52
C ASN A 34 17.46 -6.20 1.81
N SER A 35 16.57 -7.09 2.26
CA SER A 35 15.63 -6.92 3.37
C SER A 35 16.28 -6.92 4.77
N SER A 36 17.24 -6.03 5.01
CA SER A 36 17.68 -5.75 6.38
C SER A 36 16.68 -4.79 7.02
N ILE A 37 16.01 -5.20 8.10
CA ILE A 37 15.16 -4.29 8.88
C ILE A 37 16.10 -3.26 9.52
N ILE A 38 15.92 -1.99 9.17
CA ILE A 38 16.63 -0.89 9.83
C ILE A 38 15.59 -0.02 10.53
N ASN A 39 15.97 0.70 11.58
CA ASN A 39 15.10 1.66 12.27
C ASN A 39 14.43 2.60 11.24
N PHE A 40 13.12 2.48 11.08
CA PHE A 40 12.30 3.29 10.18
C PHE A 40 11.32 4.16 10.99
N GLU A 41 10.85 5.23 10.35
CA GLU A 41 9.89 6.18 10.95
C GLU A 41 8.47 5.58 10.93
N ALA A 42 7.80 5.56 12.08
CA ALA A 42 6.43 5.10 12.18
C ALA A 42 5.46 6.10 11.52
N ILE A 43 4.40 5.60 10.89
CA ILE A 43 3.39 6.44 10.24
C ILE A 43 2.05 6.23 10.94
N GLU A 44 1.51 7.30 11.52
CA GLU A 44 0.19 7.26 12.16
C GLU A 44 -0.91 6.91 11.14
N LEU A 45 -1.73 5.94 11.53
CA LEU A 45 -2.89 5.45 10.78
C LEU A 45 -4.05 5.15 11.72
N ASP A 46 -5.27 5.33 11.20
CA ASP A 46 -6.48 4.82 11.82
C ASP A 46 -6.47 3.28 11.83
N GLU A 47 -7.14 2.69 12.82
CA GLU A 47 -7.17 1.24 13.01
C GLU A 47 -7.84 0.52 11.82
N ILE A 48 -7.09 -0.41 11.20
CA ILE A 48 -7.60 -1.25 10.11
C ILE A 48 -8.34 -2.46 10.70
N SER A 49 -9.65 -2.29 10.93
CA SER A 49 -10.52 -3.37 11.42
C SER A 49 -10.84 -4.39 10.32
N ILE A 50 -10.05 -5.46 10.21
CA ILE A 50 -10.31 -6.61 9.32
C ILE A 50 -10.14 -7.96 10.05
N ASN A 51 -10.99 -8.94 9.72
CA ASN A 51 -10.80 -10.32 10.18
C ASN A 51 -9.68 -10.98 9.37
N LYS A 52 -8.60 -11.38 10.05
CA LYS A 52 -7.40 -11.98 9.43
C LYS A 52 -7.67 -13.33 8.77
N THR A 53 -8.72 -14.07 9.18
CA THR A 53 -9.00 -15.42 8.67
C THR A 53 -9.43 -15.46 7.21
N ASP A 54 -9.89 -14.34 6.65
CA ASP A 54 -10.48 -14.28 5.30
C ASP A 54 -9.50 -13.73 4.24
N LEU A 55 -8.23 -13.55 4.63
CA LEU A 55 -7.18 -12.97 3.80
C LEU A 55 -6.36 -14.06 3.10
N SER A 56 -6.03 -13.82 1.83
CA SER A 56 -5.01 -14.62 1.15
C SER A 56 -3.61 -14.29 1.68
N ASN A 57 -2.62 -15.13 1.42
CA ASN A 57 -1.23 -14.92 1.86
C ASN A 57 -0.71 -13.51 1.50
N ASP A 58 -0.89 -13.08 0.25
CA ASP A 58 -0.49 -11.72 -0.17
C ASP A 58 -1.23 -10.63 0.63
N GLN A 59 -2.54 -10.80 0.85
CA GLN A 59 -3.38 -9.82 1.58
C GLN A 59 -2.96 -9.70 3.04
N GLN A 60 -2.64 -10.84 3.66
CA GLN A 60 -2.08 -10.89 5.00
C GLN A 60 -0.71 -10.20 5.04
N TYR A 61 0.13 -10.41 4.03
CA TYR A 61 1.45 -9.80 3.98
C TYR A 61 1.39 -8.27 3.90
N LEU A 62 0.49 -7.71 3.08
CA LEU A 62 0.27 -6.26 3.07
C LEU A 62 -0.20 -5.75 4.43
N LEU A 63 -1.12 -6.46 5.09
CA LEU A 63 -1.63 -6.07 6.39
C LEU A 63 -0.52 -6.07 7.44
N ASP A 64 0.28 -7.13 7.49
CA ASP A 64 1.38 -7.29 8.42
C ASP A 64 2.42 -6.16 8.26
N ILE A 65 2.78 -5.79 7.03
CA ILE A 65 3.71 -4.68 6.76
C ILE A 65 3.11 -3.32 7.13
N VAL A 66 1.83 -3.08 6.82
CA VAL A 66 1.16 -1.83 7.20
C VAL A 66 1.15 -1.66 8.71
N ILE A 67 0.83 -2.73 9.46
CA ILE A 67 0.89 -2.73 10.93
C ILE A 67 2.32 -2.52 11.42
N ALA A 68 3.32 -3.14 10.78
CA ALA A 68 4.72 -2.96 11.15
C ALA A 68 5.17 -1.49 11.01
N ILE A 69 4.80 -0.84 9.90
CA ILE A 69 5.10 0.58 9.67
C ILE A 69 4.32 1.47 10.64
N GLN A 70 3.05 1.14 10.91
CA GLN A 70 2.23 1.90 11.88
C GLN A 70 2.80 1.86 13.29
N THR A 71 3.29 0.69 13.72
CA THR A 71 3.83 0.47 15.08
C THR A 71 5.31 0.82 15.21
N GLY A 72 6.01 1.07 14.10
CA GLY A 72 7.46 1.23 14.12
C GLY A 72 8.23 -0.07 14.39
N GLN A 73 7.55 -1.23 14.40
CA GLN A 73 8.12 -2.52 14.80
C GLN A 73 7.91 -3.54 13.68
N CYS A 74 8.99 -4.08 13.13
CA CYS A 74 8.93 -5.11 12.09
C CYS A 74 9.38 -6.47 12.66
N ALA A 75 8.54 -7.49 12.49
CA ALA A 75 8.87 -8.84 12.94
C ALA A 75 9.96 -9.45 12.02
N PRO A 76 10.95 -10.20 12.55
CA PRO A 76 12.05 -10.75 11.76
C PRO A 76 11.59 -11.65 10.61
N ASP A 77 10.51 -12.41 10.82
CA ASP A 77 9.91 -13.29 9.81
C ASP A 77 9.30 -12.50 8.64
N LEU A 78 8.83 -11.27 8.89
CA LEU A 78 8.22 -10.42 7.88
C LEU A 78 9.25 -9.91 6.86
N ALA A 79 10.47 -9.63 7.31
CA ALA A 79 11.55 -9.16 6.43
C ALA A 79 12.11 -10.24 5.50
N VAL A 80 11.96 -11.52 5.86
CA VAL A 80 12.46 -12.64 5.07
C VAL A 80 11.44 -13.09 4.00
N ARG A 81 10.17 -12.66 4.09
CA ARG A 81 9.15 -13.04 3.11
C ARG A 81 9.41 -12.39 1.75
N ASP A 82 9.58 -13.24 0.73
CA ASP A 82 9.62 -12.77 -0.66
C ASP A 82 8.23 -12.23 -1.06
N PRO A 83 8.12 -10.96 -1.50
CA PRO A 83 6.87 -10.42 -2.05
C PRO A 83 6.41 -11.11 -3.35
N GLY A 84 7.20 -12.02 -3.90
CA GLY A 84 6.88 -12.80 -5.09
C GLY A 84 7.15 -12.03 -6.38
N SER A 85 6.95 -12.69 -7.53
CA SER A 85 7.27 -12.11 -8.84
C SER A 85 6.32 -10.96 -9.22
N LEU A 86 6.91 -9.87 -9.74
CA LEU A 86 6.18 -8.74 -10.29
C LEU A 86 5.53 -9.15 -11.62
N SER A 87 4.20 -9.17 -11.67
CA SER A 87 3.46 -9.15 -12.93
C SER A 87 2.76 -7.80 -13.10
N PRO A 88 2.58 -7.29 -14.34
CA PRO A 88 1.94 -5.99 -14.60
C PRO A 88 0.51 -5.85 -14.03
N SER A 89 -0.15 -6.97 -13.79
CA SER A 89 -1.48 -7.06 -13.17
C SER A 89 -1.47 -6.87 -11.64
N LYS A 90 -0.30 -6.93 -11.00
CA LYS A 90 -0.11 -7.01 -9.54
C LYS A 90 0.45 -5.71 -8.93
N TRP A 91 -0.28 -4.61 -9.09
CA TRP A 91 -0.06 -3.37 -8.31
C TRP A 91 -0.02 -3.59 -6.80
N PHE A 92 -0.68 -4.64 -6.34
CA PHE A 92 -0.62 -5.11 -4.96
C PHE A 92 0.81 -5.51 -4.53
N THR A 93 1.52 -6.28 -5.36
CA THR A 93 2.93 -6.64 -5.14
C THR A 93 3.84 -5.42 -5.23
N CYS A 94 3.55 -4.45 -6.12
CA CYS A 94 4.29 -3.19 -6.16
C CYS A 94 4.17 -2.40 -4.85
N ALA A 95 2.96 -2.27 -4.30
CA ALA A 95 2.74 -1.58 -3.03
C ALA A 95 3.52 -2.26 -1.89
N ILE A 96 3.46 -3.59 -1.80
CA ILE A 96 4.24 -4.37 -0.83
C ILE A 96 5.74 -4.08 -0.98
N ARG A 97 6.29 -4.15 -2.21
CA ARG A 97 7.72 -3.90 -2.45
C ARG A 97 8.14 -2.49 -2.07
N VAL A 98 7.32 -1.48 -2.33
CA VAL A 98 7.59 -0.09 -1.92
C VAL A 98 7.66 0.02 -0.40
N LEU A 99 6.73 -0.60 0.32
CA LEU A 99 6.73 -0.61 1.78
C LEU A 99 7.94 -1.38 2.34
N CYS A 100 8.28 -2.54 1.76
CA CYS A 100 9.51 -3.29 2.10
C CYS A 100 10.77 -2.46 1.83
N PHE A 101 10.79 -1.69 0.75
CA PHE A 101 11.91 -0.81 0.46
C PHE A 101 12.02 0.29 1.52
N PHE A 102 10.91 0.91 1.91
CA PHE A 102 10.89 1.94 2.96
C PHE A 102 11.46 1.45 4.30
N ILE A 103 11.04 0.27 4.79
CA ILE A 103 11.55 -0.29 6.05
C ILE A 103 13.05 -0.66 6.02
N SER A 104 13.64 -0.73 4.82
CA SER A 104 15.07 -0.98 4.62
C SER A 104 15.90 0.30 4.50
N GLN A 105 15.29 1.48 4.60
CA GLN A 105 15.96 2.78 4.48
C GLN A 105 16.01 3.50 5.83
N THR A 106 17.20 3.95 6.23
CA THR A 106 17.39 4.84 7.41
C THR A 106 16.95 6.27 7.16
N SER A 107 17.07 6.73 5.92
CA SER A 107 16.76 8.09 5.50
C SER A 107 16.06 8.08 4.13
N PRO A 108 14.78 7.68 4.08
CA PRO A 108 14.04 7.57 2.83
C PRO A 108 13.87 8.95 2.17
N LYS A 109 14.05 8.99 0.85
CA LYS A 109 13.87 10.20 0.03
C LYS A 109 12.42 10.72 0.10
N SER A 110 12.22 12.00 -0.16
CA SER A 110 10.90 12.65 -0.17
C SER A 110 9.89 11.94 -1.06
N GLU A 111 10.32 11.51 -2.25
CA GLU A 111 9.47 10.81 -3.22
C GLU A 111 9.00 9.45 -2.67
N LEU A 112 9.90 8.73 -1.99
CA LEU A 112 9.55 7.47 -1.34
C LEU A 112 8.59 7.70 -0.16
N LYS A 113 8.85 8.71 0.67
CA LYS A 113 7.93 9.09 1.77
C LYS A 113 6.53 9.43 1.25
N MET A 114 6.44 10.17 0.14
CA MET A 114 5.15 10.48 -0.51
C MET A 114 4.42 9.21 -0.95
N LEU A 115 5.12 8.30 -1.63
CA LEU A 115 4.53 7.06 -2.11
C LEU A 115 4.08 6.14 -0.97
N VAL A 116 4.89 6.03 0.08
CA VAL A 116 4.57 5.26 1.29
C VAL A 116 3.38 5.87 2.02
N ASN A 117 3.33 7.20 2.20
CA ASN A 117 2.19 7.87 2.80
C ASN A 117 0.90 7.62 2.01
N TYR A 118 0.96 7.69 0.68
CA TYR A 118 -0.18 7.36 -0.16
C TYR A 118 -0.63 5.90 0.03
N ILE A 119 0.31 4.96 0.06
CA ILE A 119 -0.01 3.54 0.27
C ILE A 119 -0.66 3.33 1.64
N MET A 120 -0.04 3.87 2.68
CA MET A 120 -0.43 3.71 4.07
C MET A 120 -1.79 4.34 4.35
N LYS A 121 -2.01 5.59 3.92
CA LYS A 121 -3.19 6.37 4.29
C LYS A 121 -4.36 6.21 3.33
N THR A 122 -4.12 5.81 2.09
CA THR A 122 -5.17 5.72 1.06
C THR A 122 -5.28 4.31 0.49
N TYR A 123 -4.22 3.79 -0.11
CA TYR A 123 -4.32 2.53 -0.87
C TYR A 123 -4.72 1.34 0.00
N ALA A 124 -3.99 1.10 1.10
CA ALA A 124 -4.22 -0.04 1.97
C ALA A 124 -5.55 0.05 2.74
N PRO A 125 -5.93 1.16 3.39
CA PRO A 125 -7.22 1.28 4.05
C PRO A 125 -8.41 1.06 3.11
N VAL A 126 -8.39 1.70 1.93
CA VAL A 126 -9.46 1.53 0.91
C VAL A 126 -9.53 0.07 0.44
N TRP A 127 -8.38 -0.57 0.24
CA TRP A 127 -8.32 -1.98 -0.13
C TRP A 127 -9.01 -2.89 0.90
N PHE A 128 -8.69 -2.72 2.17
CA PHE A 128 -9.25 -3.55 3.24
C PHE A 128 -10.75 -3.28 3.47
N VAL A 129 -11.19 -2.03 3.29
CA VAL A 129 -12.62 -1.69 3.29
C VAL A 129 -13.36 -2.42 2.15
N ILE A 130 -12.84 -2.37 0.93
CA ILE A 130 -13.44 -3.08 -0.23
C ILE A 130 -13.47 -4.59 0.02
N LYS A 131 -12.38 -5.15 0.56
CA LYS A 131 -12.27 -6.58 0.86
C LYS A 131 -13.28 -7.03 1.92
N ARG A 132 -13.56 -6.19 2.92
CA ARG A 132 -14.58 -6.45 3.95
C ARG A 132 -16.00 -6.41 3.38
N GLN A 133 -16.25 -5.56 2.39
CA GLN A 133 -17.60 -5.25 1.89
C GLN A 133 -17.71 -5.46 0.37
N LEU A 134 -17.46 -6.68 -0.10
CA LEU A 134 -17.43 -6.99 -1.55
C LEU A 134 -18.76 -6.77 -2.30
N SER A 135 -19.87 -6.61 -1.58
CA SER A 135 -21.19 -6.39 -2.19
C SER A 135 -21.25 -5.03 -2.90
N VAL A 136 -21.85 -5.02 -4.09
CA VAL A 136 -22.01 -3.82 -4.95
C VAL A 136 -22.71 -2.67 -4.23
N LYS A 137 -23.60 -2.97 -3.28
CA LYS A 137 -24.35 -1.95 -2.52
C LYS A 137 -23.44 -0.99 -1.74
N TYR A 138 -22.22 -1.39 -1.40
CA TYR A 138 -21.24 -0.57 -0.68
C TYR A 138 -20.32 0.25 -1.60
N GLY A 139 -20.45 0.11 -2.92
CA GLY A 139 -19.62 0.83 -3.89
C GLY A 139 -19.60 2.36 -3.72
N PRO A 140 -20.73 3.05 -3.45
CA PRO A 140 -20.73 4.47 -3.14
C PRO A 140 -19.89 4.83 -1.91
N GLU A 141 -19.97 4.04 -0.84
CA GLU A 141 -19.23 4.28 0.40
C GLU A 141 -17.72 4.06 0.21
N HIS A 142 -17.33 3.03 -0.53
CA HIS A 142 -15.91 2.81 -0.87
C HIS A 142 -15.31 4.01 -1.60
N ARG A 143 -16.07 4.60 -2.54
CA ARG A 143 -15.62 5.81 -3.26
C ARG A 143 -15.51 6.99 -2.32
N LYS A 144 -16.49 7.22 -1.45
CA LYS A 144 -16.42 8.32 -0.46
C LYS A 144 -15.18 8.19 0.42
N ILE A 145 -14.88 7.00 0.93
CA ILE A 145 -13.69 6.75 1.75
C ILE A 145 -12.41 7.00 0.93
N ALA A 146 -12.34 6.52 -0.31
CA ALA A 146 -11.18 6.77 -1.18
C ALA A 146 -10.97 8.27 -1.44
N PHE A 147 -12.03 9.02 -1.75
CA PHE A 147 -11.97 10.46 -1.95
C PHE A 147 -11.61 11.22 -0.67
N TYR A 148 -12.18 10.81 0.47
CA TYR A 148 -11.85 11.38 1.77
C TYR A 148 -10.36 11.18 2.08
N ASN A 149 -9.86 9.96 1.98
CA ASN A 149 -8.46 9.67 2.27
C ASN A 149 -7.53 10.40 1.30
N LEU A 150 -7.89 10.47 0.02
CA LEU A 150 -7.11 11.19 -0.98
C LEU A 150 -7.01 12.68 -0.64
N LYS A 151 -8.12 13.31 -0.25
CA LYS A 151 -8.21 14.75 0.03
C LYS A 151 -7.61 15.16 1.37
N TYR A 152 -7.79 14.36 2.41
CA TYR A 152 -7.46 14.77 3.79
C TYR A 152 -6.17 14.14 4.33
N HIS A 153 -5.66 13.08 3.70
CA HIS A 153 -4.46 12.39 4.18
C HIS A 153 -3.26 12.47 3.23
N ASN A 154 -3.43 12.98 2.02
CA ASN A 154 -2.33 13.26 1.12
C ASN A 154 -2.34 14.74 0.72
N GLU A 155 -1.19 15.39 0.80
CA GLU A 155 -0.95 16.74 0.29
C GLU A 155 -0.97 16.80 -1.26
N LEU A 156 -1.52 15.79 -1.93
CA LEU A 156 -1.49 15.61 -3.38
C LEU A 156 -2.65 16.33 -4.11
N ILE A 157 -3.54 16.99 -3.38
CA ILE A 157 -4.61 17.81 -3.97
C ILE A 157 -4.61 19.20 -3.32
N CYS A 158 -3.79 20.09 -3.86
CA CYS A 158 -4.10 21.51 -3.97
C CYS A 158 -4.06 21.90 -5.44
#